data_AF-X1SY24-F1
#
_entry.id   AF-X1SY24-F1
#
_cell.length_a   1.000
_cell.length_b   1.000
_cell.length_c   1.000
_cell.angle_alpha   90.00
_cell.angle_beta   90.00
_cell.angle_gamma   90.00
#
_symmetry.space_group_name_H-M   'P 1'
#
loop_
_entity.id
_entity.type
_entity.pdbx_description
1 polymer ?
#
loop_
_entity_poly.entity_id
_entity_poly.type
_entity_poly.pdbx_seq_one_letter_code
_entity_poly.pdbx_strand_id
1 'polypeptide(L)' 'MGTGKNMTYYPEKVEITAIDLSPRMLSRARRKAEALVLDVKLLEMDAQNLAFPDHSFDTVF' A
#
# COMPACT_ATOMS: atom_id res chain seq x y z
N MET A 1 5.32 -2.90 2.61
CA MET A 1 3.97 -3.46 2.93
C MET A 1 4.10 -4.97 3.07
N GLY A 2 3.01 -5.73 3.21
CA GLY A 2 3.02 -7.18 3.44
C GLY A 2 1.63 -7.73 3.13
N THR A 3 1.02 -8.51 4.02
CA THR A 3 -0.37 -8.96 3.81
C THR A 3 -1.47 -7.90 4.03
N GLY A 4 -1.11 -6.63 4.23
CA GLY A 4 -2.07 -5.56 4.49
C GLY A 4 -2.68 -5.57 5.90
N LYS A 5 -2.01 -6.17 6.90
CA LYS A 5 -2.55 -6.28 8.28
C LYS A 5 -2.97 -4.92 8.86
N ASN A 6 -2.22 -3.87 8.60
CA ASN A 6 -2.48 -2.54 9.17
C ASN A 6 -3.63 -1.77 8.49
N MET A 7 -4.16 -2.27 7.37
CA MET A 7 -5.22 -1.58 6.60
C MET A 7 -6.47 -1.25 7.43
N THR A 8 -6.77 -2.05 8.46
CA THR A 8 -7.93 -1.83 9.35
C THR A 8 -7.80 -0.57 10.20
N TYR A 9 -6.60 0.00 10.32
CA TYR A 9 -6.34 1.22 11.09
C TYR A 9 -6.20 2.46 10.21
N TYR A 10 -6.38 2.31 8.89
CA TYR A 10 -6.20 3.42 7.97
C TYR A 10 -7.42 4.36 8.02
N PRO A 11 -7.21 5.69 8.05
CA PRO A 11 -8.31 6.64 7.98
C PRO A 11 -9.07 6.54 6.66
N GLU A 12 -10.36 6.83 6.66
CA GLU A 12 -11.21 6.75 5.45
C GLU A 12 -10.89 7.82 4.40
N LYS A 13 -10.23 8.92 4.77
CA LYS A 13 -10.04 10.10 3.92
C LYS A 13 -8.56 10.38 3.61
N VAL A 14 -7.77 9.33 3.40
CA VAL A 14 -6.37 9.47 2.98
C VAL A 14 -6.14 8.70 1.70
N GLU A 15 -5.28 9.23 0.83
CA GLU A 15 -4.78 8.49 -0.32
C GLU A 15 -3.65 7.58 0.16
N ILE A 16 -3.79 6.28 -0.09
CA ILE A 16 -2.84 5.29 0.42
C ILE A 16 -2.16 4.62 -0.76
N THR A 17 -0.85 4.79 -0.85
CA THR A 17 0.00 3.99 -1.73
C THR A 17 0.78 2.98 -0.92
N ALA A 18 0.79 1.73 -1.36
CA ALA A 18 1.51 0.67 -0.70
C ALA A 18 2.27 -0.20 -1.70
N ILE A 19 3.51 -0.52 -1.34
CA ILE A 19 4.43 -1.26 -2.20
C ILE A 19 4.91 -2.56 -1.54
N ASP A 20 5.14 -3.57 -2.37
CA ASP A 20 5.74 -4.85 -1.99
C ASP A 20 6.43 -5.49 -3.20
N LEU A 21 7.56 -6.18 -2.99
CA LEU A 21 8.27 -6.91 -4.05
C LEU A 21 7.56 -8.21 -4.44
N SER A 22 6.64 -8.70 -3.62
CA SER A 22 5.97 -9.99 -3.82
C SER A 22 4.59 -9.81 -4.45
N PRO A 23 4.38 -10.28 -5.70
CA PRO A 23 3.06 -10.29 -6.32
C PRO A 23 2.01 -11.02 -5.47
N ARG A 24 2.44 -12.07 -4.75
CA ARG A 24 1.59 -12.85 -3.85
C ARG A 24 1.11 -12.03 -2.65
N MET A 25 1.94 -11.14 -2.11
CA MET A 25 1.55 -10.24 -1.02
C MET A 25 0.58 -9.17 -1.50
N LEU A 26 0.85 -8.56 -2.66
CA LEU A 26 -0.06 -7.60 -3.28
C LEU A 26 -1.44 -8.20 -3.57
N SER A 27 -1.49 -9.44 -4.06
CA SER A 27 -2.77 -10.15 -4.26
C SER A 27 -3.55 -10.34 -2.95
N ARG A 28 -2.87 -10.64 -1.84
CA ARG A 28 -3.51 -10.75 -0.52
C ARG A 28 -4.01 -9.40 -0.01
N ALA A 29 -3.18 -8.37 -0.16
CA ALA A 29 -3.53 -7.05 0.31
C ALA A 29 -4.68 -6.42 -0.50
N ARG A 30 -4.75 -6.70 -1.81
CA ARG A 30 -5.86 -6.29 -2.68
C ARG A 30 -7.20 -6.83 -2.17
N ARG A 31 -7.28 -8.14 -1.93
CA ARG A 31 -8.49 -8.77 -1.38
C ARG A 31 -8.90 -8.17 -0.04
N LYS A 32 -7.92 -7.77 0.78
CA LYS A 32 -8.20 -7.14 2.07
C LYS A 32 -8.69 -5.70 1.91
N ALA A 33 -8.11 -4.91 1.01
CA ALA A 33 -8.57 -3.56 0.71
C ALA A 33 -10.01 -3.58 0.18
N GLU A 34 -10.33 -4.50 -0.74
CA GLU A 34 -11.69 -4.72 -1.26
C GLU A 34 -12.68 -5.06 -0.13
N ALA A 35 -12.31 -5.98 0.77
CA ALA A 35 -13.16 -6.36 1.90
C ALA A 35 -13.40 -5.23 2.91
N LEU A 36 -12.48 -4.26 3.00
CA LEU A 36 -12.58 -3.11 3.88
C LEU A 36 -13.11 -1.85 3.16
N VAL A 37 -13.42 -1.95 1.86
CA VAL A 37 -13.84 -0.82 1.02
C VAL A 37 -12.85 0.35 1.08
N LEU A 38 -11.56 0.02 1.09
CA LEU A 38 -10.48 1.01 1.12
C LEU A 38 -9.96 1.28 -0.29
N ASP A 39 -9.78 2.55 -0.62
CA ASP A 39 -9.10 2.96 -1.83
C ASP A 39 -7.59 3.00 -1.60
N VAL A 40 -6.90 1.93 -2.00
CA VAL A 40 -5.45 1.76 -1.82
C VAL A 40 -4.79 1.44 -3.15
N LYS A 41 -3.80 2.24 -3.53
CA LYS A 41 -2.94 2.00 -4.68
C LYS A 41 -1.87 0.96 -4.32
N LEU A 42 -1.91 -0.19 -4.99
CA LEU A 42 -0.97 -1.29 -4.77
C LEU A 42 0.00 -1.41 -5.93
N LEU A 43 1.30 -1.32 -5.65
CA LEU A 43 2.36 -1.35 -6.65
C LEU A 43 3.43 -2.40 -6.30
N GLU A 44 3.94 -3.10 -7.31
CA GLU A 44 5.10 -3.96 -7.17
C GLU A 44 6.37 -3.12 -7.30
N MET A 45 7.15 -3.01 -6.23
CA MET A 45 8.32 -2.15 -6.19
C MET A 45 9.29 -2.57 -5.07
N ASP A 46 10.59 -2.37 -5.31
CA ASP A 46 11.62 -2.46 -4.28
C ASP A 46 11.64 -1.19 -3.43
N ALA A 47 11.49 -1.33 -2.12
CA ALA A 47 11.58 -0.19 -1.20
C ALA A 47 12.98 0.47 -1.18
N GLN A 48 14.01 -0.24 -1.63
CA GLN A 48 15.37 0.31 -1.79
C GLN A 48 15.55 1.08 -3.11
N ASN A 49 14.61 0.95 -4.05
CA ASN A 49 14.66 1.60 -5.35
C ASN A 49 13.27 2.11 -5.74
N LEU A 50 12.89 3.24 -5.15
CA LEU A 50 11.57 3.83 -5.32
C LEU A 50 11.49 4.61 -6.64
N ALA A 51 10.48 4.31 -7.46
CA ALA A 51 10.16 5.06 -8.67
C ALA A 51 9.18 6.22 -8.37
N PHE A 52 9.37 6.90 -7.23
CA PHE A 52 8.61 8.07 -6.84
C PHE A 52 9.51 9.31 -6.85
N PRO A 53 9.00 10.48 -7.25
CA PRO A 53 9.73 11.74 -7.08
C PRO A 53 10.02 12.03 -5.61
N ASP A 54 11.05 12.83 -5.34
CA ASP A 54 11.30 13.35 -4.01
C ASP A 54 10.09 14.13 -3.48
N HIS A 55 9.87 14.08 -2.16
CA HIS A 55 8.77 14.76 -1.48
C HIS A 55 7.37 14.41 -2.00
N SER A 56 7.17 13.20 -2.53
CA SER A 56 5.87 12.73 -3.03
C SER A 56 4.90 12.24 -1.96
N PHE A 57 5.33 12.12 -0.69
CA PHE A 57 4.52 11.60 0.41
C PHE A 57 4.63 12.48 1.65
N ASP A 58 3.50 12.75 2.29
CA ASP A 58 3.43 13.48 3.56
C ASP A 58 3.95 12.63 4.74
N THR A 59 3.79 11.30 4.66
CA THR A 59 4.21 10.37 5.71
C THR A 59 4.51 8.98 5.15
N VAL A 60 5.52 8.29 5.72
CA VAL A 60 5.95 6.94 5.33
C VAL A 60 6.09 6.08 6.59
N PHE A 61 5.66 4.81 6.54
CA PHE A 61 5.66 3.85 7.64
C PHE A 61 6.18 2.48 7.23
#